data_AF-A0A2V8SG10-F1
#
_entry.id   AF-A0A2V8SG10-F1
#
_cell.length_a   1.000
_cell.length_b   1.000
_cell.length_c   1.000
_cell.angle_alpha   90.00
_cell.angle_beta   90.00
_cell.angle_gamma   90.00
#
_symmetry.space_group_name_H-M   'P 1'
#
loop_
_entity.id
_entity.type
_entity.pdbx_description
1 polymer ?
#
loop_
_entity_poly.entity_id
_entity_poly.type
_entity_poly.pdbx_seq_one_letter_code
_entity_poly.pdbx_strand_id
1 'polypeptide(L)' 'MTRFRLQDLPTLETSPTSPATLRMKIGELLIHSVNAAARVEIVNKETGEYRVVLQGTLDQEELKFER' A
#
# COMPACT_ATOMS: atom_id res chain seq x y z
N MET A 1 7.33 -9.67 -7.84
CA MET A 1 6.47 -8.56 -8.30
C MET A 1 7.37 -7.39 -8.64
N THR A 2 7.27 -6.91 -9.88
CA THR A 2 8.08 -5.80 -10.39
C THR A 2 7.65 -4.53 -9.66
N ARG A 3 8.59 -3.75 -9.10
CA ARG A 3 8.23 -2.51 -8.38
C ARG A 3 7.86 -1.44 -9.39
N PHE A 4 6.67 -0.87 -9.28
CA PHE A 4 6.27 0.31 -10.06
C PHE A 4 7.08 1.53 -9.60
N ARG A 5 7.69 2.24 -10.54
CA ARG A 5 8.51 3.44 -10.33
C ARG A 5 7.90 4.65 -11.05
N LEU A 6 8.30 5.86 -10.66
CA LEU A 6 7.87 7.09 -11.33
C LEU A 6 8.14 7.09 -12.85
N GLN A 7 9.26 6.51 -13.28
CA GLN A 7 9.62 6.32 -14.68
C GLN A 7 8.66 5.41 -15.47
N ASP A 8 7.81 4.65 -14.78
CA ASP A 8 6.83 3.75 -15.40
C ASP A 8 5.49 4.47 -15.68
N LEU A 9 5.30 5.70 -15.18
CA LEU A 9 4.08 6.51 -15.41
C LEU A 9 3.76 6.72 -16.89
N PRO A 10 4.70 7.11 -17.77
CA PRO A 10 4.41 7.25 -19.20
C PRO A 10 3.91 5.95 -19.84
N THR A 11 4.28 4.80 -19.26
CA THR A 11 3.89 3.50 -19.79
C THR A 11 2.41 3.18 -19.54
N LEU A 12 1.72 3.89 -18.63
CA LEU A 12 0.27 3.79 -18.45
C LEU A 12 -0.48 4.38 -19.64
N GLU A 13 -0.03 5.55 -20.10
CA GLU A 13 -0.60 6.26 -21.25
C GLU A 13 -0.35 5.48 -22.55
N THR A 14 0.82 4.85 -22.67
CA THR A 14 1.17 3.98 -23.80
C THR A 14 0.80 2.52 -23.56
N SER A 15 -0.27 2.22 -22.82
CA SER A 15 -0.82 0.86 -22.69
C SER A 15 -2.00 0.61 -23.66
N PRO A 16 -1.86 0.75 -25.00
CA PRO A 16 -3.00 0.60 -25.90
C PRO A 16 -3.35 -0.88 -26.20
N THR A 17 -2.51 -1.85 -25.84
CA THR A 17 -2.64 -3.23 -26.34
C THR A 17 -3.36 -4.21 -25.42
N SER A 18 -3.63 -3.87 -24.16
CA SER A 18 -4.37 -4.77 -23.26
C SER A 18 -4.97 -4.05 -22.04
N PRO A 19 -6.30 -4.05 -21.88
CA PRO A 19 -6.97 -3.57 -20.66
C PRO A 19 -6.55 -4.33 -19.39
N ALA A 20 -6.05 -5.56 -19.51
CA ALA A 20 -5.54 -6.32 -18.37
C ALA A 20 -4.19 -5.77 -17.89
N THR A 21 -3.31 -5.40 -18.84
CA THR A 21 -2.00 -4.81 -18.53
C THR A 21 -2.16 -3.43 -17.90
N LEU A 22 -3.10 -2.62 -18.39
CA LEU A 22 -3.41 -1.33 -17.78
C LEU A 22 -3.92 -1.49 -16.34
N ARG A 23 -4.88 -2.40 -16.11
CA ARG A 23 -5.40 -2.70 -14.76
C ARG A 23 -4.31 -3.16 -13.79
N MET A 24 -3.41 -4.03 -14.26
CA MET A 24 -2.27 -4.49 -13.45
C MET A 24 -1.35 -3.33 -13.07
N LYS A 25 -0.94 -2.49 -14.03
CA LYS A 25 -0.07 -1.32 -13.78
C LYS A 25 -0.71 -0.30 -12.84
N ILE A 26 -2.01 -0.04 -12.99
CA ILE A 26 -2.75 0.83 -12.06
C ILE A 26 -2.79 0.22 -10.66
N GLY A 27 -3.04 -1.08 -10.53
CA GLY A 27 -3.00 -1.78 -9.25
C GLY A 27 -1.63 -1.67 -8.57
N GLU A 28 -0.55 -1.89 -9.33
CA GLU A 28 0.82 -1.73 -8.82
C GLU A 28 1.10 -0.28 -8.38
N LEU A 29 0.71 0.72 -9.18
CA LEU A 29 0.84 2.14 -8.83
C LEU A 29 0.13 2.46 -7.51
N LEU A 30 -1.12 2.03 -7.33
CA LEU A 30 -1.91 2.30 -6.12
C LEU A 30 -1.25 1.68 -4.89
N ILE A 31 -0.85 0.41 -4.96
CA ILE A 31 -0.18 -0.28 -3.86
C ILE A 31 1.13 0.43 -3.49
N HIS A 32 1.93 0.80 -4.48
CA HIS A 32 3.20 1.49 -4.22
C HIS A 32 3.01 2.91 -3.68
N SER A 33 2.00 3.64 -4.14
CA SER A 33 1.65 4.97 -3.63
C SER A 33 1.21 4.93 -2.18
N VAL A 34 0.31 4.00 -1.82
CA VAL A 34 -0.16 3.83 -0.44
C VAL A 34 0.99 3.45 0.48
N ASN A 35 1.86 2.54 0.05
CA ASN A 35 3.05 2.17 0.83
C ASN A 35 4.02 3.35 1.01
N ALA A 36 4.18 4.21 0.00
CA ALA A 36 5.02 5.39 0.10
C ALA A 36 4.44 6.43 1.08
N ALA A 37 3.13 6.71 0.97
CA ALA A 37 2.43 7.60 1.90
C ALA A 37 2.52 7.07 3.34
N ALA A 38 2.22 5.79 3.54
CA ALA A 38 2.33 5.15 4.84
C ALA A 38 3.74 5.29 5.43
N ARG A 39 4.81 5.08 4.65
CA ARG A 39 6.19 5.25 5.14
C ARG A 39 6.55 6.68 5.54
N VAL A 40 5.92 7.69 4.94
CA VAL A 40 6.15 9.09 5.28
C VAL A 40 5.30 9.50 6.48
N GLU A 41 4.05 9.05 6.53
CA GLU A 41 3.08 9.37 7.57
C GLU A 41 3.29 8.58 8.87
N ILE A 42 3.92 7.41 8.79
CA ILE A 42 4.18 6.57 9.96
C ILE A 42 5.11 7.26 10.95
N VAL A 43 5.94 8.21 10.52
CA VAL A 43 6.90 8.90 11.39
C VAL A 43 6.35 10.26 11.81
N ASN A 44 6.05 10.41 13.09
CA ASN A 44 5.82 11.74 13.66
C ASN A 44 7.15 12.50 13.66
N LYS A 45 7.24 13.60 12.91
CA LYS A 45 8.49 14.38 12.78
C LYS A 45 8.86 15.15 14.05
N GLU A 46 7.91 15.41 14.93
CA GLU A 46 8.13 16.15 16.18
C GLU A 46 8.58 15.23 17.31
N THR A 47 8.04 14.01 17.38
CA THR A 47 8.34 13.05 18.47
C THR A 47 9.24 11.87 18.06
N GLY A 48 9.37 11.59 16.76
CA GLY A 48 10.09 10.43 16.23
C GLY A 48 9.35 9.10 16.40
N GLU A 49 8.12 9.12 16.92
CA GLU A 49 7.32 7.92 17.15
C GLU A 49 6.76 7.35 15.86
N TYR A 50 6.72 6.01 15.78
CA TYR A 50 6.15 5.27 14.66
C TYR A 50 4.67 4.93 14.93
N ARG A 51 3.75 5.43 14.11
CA ARG A 51 2.32 5.11 14.20
C ARG A 51 1.92 3.99 13.25
N VAL A 52 2.00 2.74 13.71
CA VAL A 52 1.51 1.59 12.93
C VAL A 52 -0.02 1.54 13.02
N VAL A 53 -0.71 1.84 11.91
CA VAL A 53 -2.16 1.64 11.80
C VAL A 53 -2.40 0.28 11.16
N LEU A 54 -2.79 -0.71 11.97
CA LEU A 54 -3.22 -2.01 11.48
C LEU A 54 -4.68 -1.91 11.05
N GLN A 55 -4.94 -2.13 9.76
CA GLN A 55 -6.30 -2.16 9.20
C GLN A 55 -6.68 -3.62 8.93
N GLY A 56 -7.75 -4.10 9.57
CA GLY A 56 -8.27 -5.45 9.42
C GLY A 56 -9.47 -5.71 10.33
N THR A 57 -10.16 -6.82 10.10
CA THR A 57 -11.19 -7.33 11.01
C THR A 57 -10.52 -8.17 12.07
N LEU A 58 -10.71 -7.81 13.35
CA LEU A 58 -10.28 -8.62 14.48
C LEU A 58 -11.43 -9.58 14.82
N ASP A 59 -11.26 -10.87 14.55
CA ASP A 59 -12.20 -11.87 15.05
C ASP A 59 -12.06 -11.91 16.58
N GLN A 60 -13.17 -11.67 17.28
CA GLN A 60 -13.23 -11.78 18.72
C GLN A 60 -13.25 -13.27 19.09
N GLU A 61 -12.08 -13.90 19.17
CA GLU A 61 -11.98 -15.16 19.90
C GLU A 61 -12.14 -14.87 21.40
N GLU A 62 -13.08 -15.56 22.05
CA GLU A 62 -13.30 -15.47 23.51
C GLU A 62 -11.97 -15.70 24.23
N LEU A 63 -11.51 -14.68 24.98
CA LEU A 63 -10.29 -14.72 25.77
C LEU A 63 -10.39 -15.84 26.82
N LYS A 64 -9.89 -17.03 26.51
CA LYS A 64 -9.80 -18.18 27.44
C LYS A 64 -8.63 -18.10 28.42
N PHE A 65 -8.17 -16.90 28.75
CA PHE A 65 -7.07 -16.71 29.71
C PHE A 65 -7.45 -15.74 30.81
N GLU A 66 -8.45 -16.13 31.61
CA GLU A 66 -8.57 -15.70 32.99
C GLU A 66 -8.27 -16.89 33.91
N ARG A 67 -7.08 -16.93 34.50
CA ARG A 67 -6.77 -17.58 35.77
C ARG A 67 -5.60 -16.88 36.46
#